data_AF-A0A1V1T5I4-F1
#
_entry.id   AF-A0A1V1T5I4-F1
#
_cell.length_a   1.000
_cell.length_b   1.000
_cell.length_c   1.000
_cell.angle_alpha   90.00
_cell.angle_beta   90.00
_cell.angle_gamma   90.00
#
_symmetry.space_group_name_H-M   'P 1'
#
loop_
_entity.id
_entity.type
_entity.pdbx_description
1 polymer ?
#
loop_
_entity_poly.entity_id
_entity_poly.type
_entity_poly.pdbx_seq_one_letter_code
_entity_poly.pdbx_strand_id
1 'polypeptide(L)'
;MSPRDVASAASANRIERLYNLNAGQDSGIIFLLKHHDEQQSAVSALMALQVQLVGKWVLPIIPVESIAAVPASLVAIHRQLPSPSPDKRKPSPAIHLLPFCSNREPLVEHTVNILTDMTSGFGDLLERLSSNSEFESELVQLLGEDGDKLKSFWAGDCLVD
;
A
#
# COMPACT_ATOMS: atom_id res chain seq x y z
N MET A 1 19.24 -1.67 2.72
CA MET A 1 19.75 -1.64 4.12
C MET A 1 21.06 -2.37 4.18
N SER A 2 21.97 -1.91 5.03
CA SER A 2 23.24 -2.55 5.35
C SER A 2 23.22 -3.12 6.78
N PRO A 3 24.20 -3.95 7.18
CA PRO A 3 24.30 -4.47 8.54
C PRO A 3 24.32 -3.38 9.63
N ARG A 4 24.88 -2.20 9.33
CA ARG A 4 24.98 -1.05 10.26
C ARG A 4 23.63 -0.40 10.55
N ASP A 5 22.68 -0.57 9.64
CA ASP A 5 21.36 0.05 9.75
C ASP A 5 20.44 -0.77 10.65
N VAL A 6 20.78 -2.03 10.94
CA VAL A 6 19.99 -2.96 11.75
C VAL A 6 19.96 -2.48 13.20
N ALA A 7 18.81 -2.61 13.85
CA ALA A 7 18.56 -2.18 15.23
C ALA A 7 18.70 -0.68 15.51
N SER A 8 18.90 0.18 14.49
CA SER A 8 18.79 1.63 14.68
C SER A 8 17.32 2.07 14.73
N ALA A 9 17.02 3.05 15.60
CA ALA A 9 15.67 3.62 15.72
C ALA A 9 15.21 4.27 14.39
N ALA A 10 16.14 4.89 13.66
CA ALA A 10 15.87 5.50 12.37
C ALA A 10 15.43 4.46 11.32
N SER A 11 16.11 3.30 11.24
CA SER A 11 15.72 2.23 10.32
C SER A 11 14.40 1.59 10.71
N ALA A 12 14.15 1.38 12.01
CA ALA A 12 12.87 0.85 12.48
C ALA A 12 11.69 1.74 12.07
N ASN A 13 11.82 3.06 12.25
CA ASN A 13 10.80 4.03 11.85
C ASN A 13 10.61 4.05 10.31
N ARG A 14 11.70 3.93 9.54
CA ARG A 14 11.60 3.83 8.07
C ARG A 14 10.89 2.57 7.61
N ILE A 15 11.14 1.43 8.26
CA ILE A 15 10.46 0.15 7.96
C ILE A 15 8.98 0.26 8.31
N GLU A 16 8.66 0.84 9.47
CA GLU A 16 7.28 1.08 9.90
C GLU A 16 6.52 1.97 8.90
N ARG A 17 7.13 3.09 8.51
CA ARG A 17 6.54 3.99 7.50
C ARG A 17 6.36 3.28 6.16
N LEU A 18 7.36 2.51 5.72
CA LEU A 18 7.27 1.72 4.49
C LEU A 18 6.12 0.70 4.54
N TYR A 19 5.97 0.00 5.66
CA TYR A 19 4.88 -0.93 5.88
C TYR A 19 3.52 -0.22 5.84
N ASN A 20 3.39 0.93 6.51
CA ASN A 20 2.13 1.65 6.61
C ASN A 20 1.67 2.32 5.31
N LEU A 21 2.53 2.48 4.30
CA LEU A 21 2.15 3.09 3.02
C LEU A 21 1.12 2.25 2.25
N ASN A 22 1.31 0.93 2.16
CA ASN A 22 0.42 0.00 1.44
C ASN A 22 0.25 -1.31 2.21
N ALA A 23 0.22 -1.26 3.55
CA ALA A 23 0.26 -2.45 4.43
C ALA A 23 1.40 -3.44 4.10
N GLY A 24 2.49 -2.94 3.51
CA GLY A 24 3.63 -3.73 3.05
C GLY A 24 3.41 -4.56 1.79
N GLN A 25 2.27 -4.40 1.09
CA GLN A 25 1.86 -5.27 -0.01
C GLN A 25 2.83 -5.26 -1.21
N ASP A 26 3.34 -4.08 -1.57
CA ASP A 26 4.27 -3.90 -2.70
C ASP A 26 5.67 -3.47 -2.24
N SER A 27 5.99 -3.74 -0.97
CA SER A 27 7.22 -3.27 -0.35
C SER A 27 8.10 -4.43 0.07
N GLY A 28 9.41 -4.26 -0.07
CA GLY A 28 10.41 -5.24 0.32
C GLY A 28 11.70 -4.59 0.77
N ILE A 29 12.48 -5.29 1.57
CA ILE A 29 13.75 -4.80 2.10
C ILE A 29 14.88 -5.51 1.38
N ILE A 30 15.67 -4.75 0.60
CA ILE A 30 16.94 -5.24 0.06
C ILE A 30 18.01 -5.11 1.14
N PHE A 31 18.63 -6.23 1.50
CA PHE A 31 19.66 -6.32 2.52
C PHE A 31 21.02 -6.65 1.90
N LEU A 32 22.01 -5.78 2.09
CA LEU A 32 23.36 -5.93 1.52
C LEU A 32 24.23 -6.78 2.45
N LEU A 33 24.75 -7.91 1.95
CA LEU A 33 25.60 -8.83 2.71
C LEU A 33 27.08 -8.43 2.74
N LYS A 34 27.61 -7.83 1.68
CA LYS A 34 29.00 -7.38 1.65
C LYS A 34 29.04 -5.85 1.76
N HIS A 35 29.51 -5.36 2.91
CA HIS A 35 29.92 -3.98 3.07
C HIS A 35 31.38 -3.95 3.48
N HIS A 36 32.13 -3.02 2.88
CA HIS A 36 33.60 -2.93 2.87
C HIS A 36 34.30 -2.73 4.24
N ASP A 37 33.59 -2.82 5.37
CA ASP A 37 34.06 -2.32 6.65
C ASP A 37 33.50 -3.21 7.79
N GLU A 38 34.28 -4.25 8.11
CA GLU A 38 33.95 -5.43 8.90
C GLU A 38 34.02 -5.16 10.42
N GLN A 39 32.88 -4.85 11.03
CA GLN A 39 32.73 -4.95 12.50
C GLN A 39 31.67 -5.98 12.93
N GLN A 40 30.75 -6.35 12.04
CA GLN A 40 29.62 -7.21 12.36
C GLN A 40 29.35 -8.18 11.22
N SER A 41 29.19 -9.47 11.54
CA SER A 41 28.87 -10.48 10.53
C SER A 41 27.55 -10.14 9.86
N ALA A 42 27.56 -9.90 8.55
CA ALA A 42 26.36 -9.52 7.80
C ALA A 42 25.25 -10.56 7.90
N VAL A 43 25.61 -11.83 8.05
CA VAL A 43 24.66 -12.93 8.30
C VAL A 43 24.00 -12.78 9.68
N SER A 44 24.76 -12.43 10.72
CA SER A 44 24.18 -12.15 12.05
C SER A 44 23.25 -10.93 12.04
N ALA A 45 23.59 -9.89 11.29
CA ALA A 45 22.76 -8.70 11.15
C ALA A 45 21.48 -8.99 10.35
N LEU A 46 21.55 -9.84 9.33
CA LEU A 46 20.37 -10.33 8.62
C LEU A 46 19.44 -11.10 9.55
N MET A 47 19.98 -12.00 10.38
CA MET A 47 19.16 -12.74 11.35
C MET A 47 18.54 -11.81 12.40
N ALA A 48 19.30 -10.83 12.90
CA ALA A 48 18.77 -9.84 13.83
C ALA A 48 17.62 -9.03 13.21
N LEU A 49 17.75 -8.65 11.93
CA LEU A 49 16.67 -7.99 11.19
C LEU A 49 15.45 -8.90 11.06
N GLN A 50 15.63 -10.18 10.69
CA GLN A 50 14.53 -11.14 10.61
C GLN A 50 13.77 -11.23 11.94
N VAL A 51 14.49 -11.40 13.07
CA VAL A 51 13.89 -11.42 14.41
C VAL A 51 13.15 -10.12 14.73
N GLN A 52 13.68 -8.96 14.32
CA GLN A 52 13.03 -7.67 14.53
C GLN A 52 11.71 -7.55 13.76
N LEU A 53 11.60 -8.12 12.56
CA LEU A 53 10.38 -8.07 11.74
C LEU A 53 9.34 -9.12 12.17
N VAL A 54 9.79 -10.25 12.72
CA VAL A 54 8.91 -11.36 13.12
C VAL A 54 7.81 -10.87 14.06
N GLY A 55 6.56 -11.10 13.67
CA GLY A 55 5.37 -10.73 14.44
C GLY A 55 4.97 -9.25 14.38
N LYS A 56 5.76 -8.39 13.73
CA LYS A 56 5.45 -6.94 13.60
C LYS A 56 5.06 -6.55 12.18
N TRP A 57 5.91 -6.90 11.21
CA TRP A 57 5.74 -6.47 9.82
C TRP A 57 5.98 -7.65 8.88
N VAL A 58 5.03 -7.90 7.98
CA VAL A 58 5.15 -8.93 6.95
C VAL A 58 5.78 -8.28 5.72
N LEU A 59 7.11 -8.16 5.72
CA LEU A 59 7.88 -7.64 4.59
C LEU A 59 8.92 -8.67 4.14
N PRO A 60 9.02 -8.98 2.83
CA PRO A 60 10.06 -9.83 2.30
C PRO A 60 11.42 -9.15 2.45
N ILE A 61 12.41 -9.90 2.96
CA ILE A 61 13.81 -9.48 2.96
C ILE A 61 14.54 -10.22 1.83
N ILE A 62 15.17 -9.46 0.94
CA ILE A 62 15.95 -9.98 -0.18
C ILE A 62 17.44 -9.75 0.14
N PRO A 63 18.19 -10.80 0.49
CA PRO A 63 19.63 -10.68 0.67
C PRO A 63 20.31 -10.53 -0.69
N VAL A 64 21.23 -9.57 -0.80
CA VAL A 64 22.02 -9.30 -2.00
C VAL A 64 23.48 -9.20 -1.60
N GLU A 65 24.35 -9.90 -2.34
CA GLU A 65 25.77 -9.98 -1.99
C GLU A 65 26.48 -8.63 -2.05
N SER A 66 26.17 -7.79 -3.03
CA SER A 66 26.78 -6.47 -3.20
C SER A 66 25.86 -5.51 -3.94
N ILE A 67 26.19 -4.22 -3.90
CA ILE A 67 25.44 -3.19 -4.64
C ILE A 67 25.42 -3.50 -6.15
N ALA A 68 26.52 -4.05 -6.69
CA ALA A 68 26.61 -4.44 -8.10
C ALA A 68 25.66 -5.59 -8.49
N ALA A 69 25.28 -6.43 -7.52
CA ALA A 69 24.35 -7.54 -7.75
C ALA A 69 22.86 -7.10 -7.65
N VAL A 70 22.57 -5.92 -7.09
CA VAL A 70 21.19 -5.42 -6.93
C VAL A 70 20.41 -5.38 -8.25
N PRO A 71 20.94 -4.85 -9.37
CA PRO A 71 20.20 -4.81 -10.62
C PRO A 71 19.83 -6.20 -11.13
N ALA A 72 20.76 -7.16 -11.05
CA ALA A 72 20.52 -8.53 -11.47
C ALA A 72 19.44 -9.22 -10.61
N SER A 73 19.50 -9.02 -9.29
CA SER A 73 18.48 -9.54 -8.36
C SER A 73 17.10 -8.93 -8.62
N LEU A 74 17.03 -7.62 -8.87
CA LEU A 74 15.77 -6.93 -9.20
C LEU A 74 15.16 -7.46 -10.51
N VAL A 75 15.97 -7.68 -11.54
CA VAL A 75 15.50 -8.26 -12.81
C VAL A 75 14.98 -9.68 -12.60
N ALA A 76 15.65 -10.49 -11.78
CA ALA A 76 15.20 -11.84 -11.46
C ALA A 76 13.85 -11.83 -10.73
N ILE A 77 13.68 -10.95 -9.74
CA ILE A 77 12.41 -10.77 -9.02
C ILE A 77 11.31 -10.32 -9.98
N HIS A 78 11.58 -9.32 -10.82
CA HIS A 78 10.60 -8.81 -11.77
C HIS A 78 10.13 -9.89 -12.75
N ARG A 79 11.00 -10.82 -13.13
CA ARG A 79 10.63 -11.97 -14.00
C ARG A 79 9.82 -13.04 -13.27
N GLN A 80 9.94 -13.12 -11.95
CA GLN A 80 9.24 -14.10 -11.12
C GLN A 80 7.93 -13.56 -10.54
N LEU A 81 7.75 -12.24 -10.53
CA LEU A 81 6.46 -11.64 -10.21
C LEU A 81 5.45 -12.13 -11.25
N PRO A 82 4.37 -12.81 -10.82
CA PRO A 82 3.29 -13.13 -11.74
C PRO A 82 2.83 -11.83 -12.39
N SER A 83 2.58 -11.86 -13.71
CA SER A 83 1.90 -10.74 -14.36
C SER A 83 0.68 -10.37 -13.52
N PRO A 84 0.41 -9.09 -13.23
CA PRO A 84 -0.67 -8.71 -12.33
C PRO A 84 -1.96 -9.35 -12.83
N SER A 85 -2.39 -10.42 -12.18
CA SER A 85 -3.72 -10.96 -12.37
C SER A 85 -4.66 -9.93 -11.75
N PRO A 86 -5.66 -9.42 -12.48
CA PRO A 86 -6.57 -8.40 -11.96
C PRO A 86 -7.34 -8.85 -10.70
N ASP A 87 -7.34 -10.14 -10.39
CA ASP A 87 -8.15 -10.75 -9.34
C ASP A 87 -7.32 -11.19 -8.13
N LYS A 88 -7.25 -10.30 -7.15
CA LYS A 88 -7.54 -10.54 -5.72
C LYS A 88 -7.16 -9.28 -4.94
N ARG A 89 -7.95 -8.24 -5.14
CA ARG A 89 -8.00 -7.08 -4.23
C ARG A 89 -8.39 -7.65 -2.86
N LYS A 90 -7.44 -7.77 -1.93
CA LYS A 90 -7.82 -7.98 -0.53
C LYS A 90 -8.65 -6.77 -0.13
N PRO A 91 -9.80 -6.95 0.54
CA PRO A 91 -10.65 -5.83 0.89
C PRO A 91 -9.84 -4.86 1.75
N SER A 92 -9.55 -3.67 1.22
CA SER A 92 -8.86 -2.66 1.99
C SER A 92 -9.71 -2.35 3.21
N PRO A 93 -9.12 -2.10 4.39
CA PRO A 93 -9.89 -1.69 5.56
C PRO A 93 -10.73 -0.43 5.30
N ALA A 94 -10.38 0.37 4.28
CA ALA A 94 -11.17 1.51 3.81
C ALA A 94 -12.54 1.12 3.20
N ILE A 95 -12.75 -0.13 2.78
CA ILE A 95 -14.08 -0.62 2.37
C ILE A 95 -15.06 -0.60 3.53
N HIS A 96 -14.60 -0.77 4.78
CA HIS A 96 -15.46 -0.63 5.95
C HIS A 96 -15.82 0.84 6.25
N LEU A 97 -15.11 1.80 5.65
CA LEU A 97 -15.37 3.23 5.80
C LEU A 97 -16.26 3.78 4.68
N LEU A 98 -16.29 3.12 3.51
CA LEU A 98 -17.16 3.48 2.38
C LEU A 98 -18.64 3.65 2.77
N PRO A 99 -19.27 2.74 3.56
CA PRO A 99 -20.63 2.94 4.01
C PRO A 99 -20.85 4.28 4.71
N PHE A 100 -19.84 4.85 5.38
CA PHE A 100 -19.98 6.07 6.15
C PHE A 100 -19.63 7.35 5.38
N CYS A 101 -19.35 7.24 4.08
CA CYS A 101 -19.01 8.38 3.22
C CYS A 101 -20.27 9.09 2.70
N SER A 102 -21.17 9.46 3.60
CA SER A 102 -22.46 10.08 3.30
C SER A 102 -22.90 10.98 4.47
N ASN A 103 -23.57 12.08 4.15
CA ASN A 103 -23.84 13.15 5.13
C ASN A 103 -24.86 12.81 6.24
N ARG A 104 -25.57 11.68 6.20
CA ARG A 104 -26.67 11.39 7.16
C ARG A 104 -26.90 9.92 7.49
N GLU A 105 -26.84 9.04 6.49
CA GLU A 105 -27.16 7.61 6.65
C GLU A 105 -26.14 6.77 5.88
N PRO A 106 -25.67 5.64 6.44
CA PRO A 106 -24.71 4.81 5.75
C PRO A 106 -25.22 4.38 4.37
N LEU A 107 -24.33 4.37 3.38
CA LEU A 107 -24.62 3.85 2.05
C LEU A 107 -25.06 2.39 2.16
N VAL A 108 -26.02 2.02 1.32
CA VAL A 108 -26.53 0.65 1.27
C VAL A 108 -25.42 -0.28 0.76
N GLU A 109 -25.39 -1.52 1.26
CA GLU A 109 -24.37 -2.51 0.90
C GLU A 109 -24.22 -2.69 -0.63
N HIS A 110 -25.33 -2.59 -1.37
CA HIS A 110 -25.31 -2.64 -2.83
C HIS A 110 -24.48 -1.52 -3.45
N THR A 111 -24.65 -0.28 -2.98
CA THR A 111 -23.88 0.90 -3.38
C THR A 111 -22.40 0.71 -3.07
N VAL A 112 -22.07 0.19 -1.89
CA VAL A 112 -20.68 -0.07 -1.46
C VAL A 112 -20.01 -1.12 -2.33
N ASN A 113 -20.73 -2.18 -2.71
CA ASN A 113 -20.23 -3.22 -3.60
C ASN A 113 -19.94 -2.67 -5.01
N ILE A 114 -20.87 -1.88 -5.57
CA ILE A 114 -20.67 -1.22 -6.87
C ILE A 114 -19.42 -0.32 -6.84
N LEU A 115 -19.26 0.51 -5.80
CA LEU A 115 -18.10 1.40 -5.65
C LEU A 115 -16.79 0.61 -5.54
N THR A 116 -16.81 -0.53 -4.85
CA THR A 116 -15.65 -1.41 -4.68
C THR A 116 -15.27 -2.13 -5.99
N ASP A 117 -16.25 -2.44 -6.84
CA ASP A 117 -16.01 -3.03 -8.16
C ASP A 117 -15.42 -1.98 -9.13
N MET A 118 -15.98 -0.77 -9.12
CA MET A 118 -15.58 0.33 -10.02
C MET A 118 -14.22 0.93 -9.68
N THR A 119 -13.75 0.80 -8.44
CA THR A 119 -12.53 1.47 -7.97
C THR A 119 -11.52 0.50 -7.39
N SER A 120 -10.25 0.84 -7.56
CA SER A 120 -9.10 0.04 -7.09
C SER A 120 -8.86 0.20 -5.59
N GLY A 121 -9.57 1.14 -4.96
CA GLY A 121 -9.46 1.52 -3.56
C GLY A 121 -9.90 2.97 -3.34
N PHE A 122 -9.90 3.39 -2.08
CA PHE A 122 -10.39 4.72 -1.67
C PHE A 122 -9.65 5.88 -2.34
N GLY A 123 -8.34 5.76 -2.54
CA GLY A 123 -7.54 6.78 -3.24
C GLY A 123 -7.92 6.92 -4.72
N ASP A 124 -8.11 5.80 -5.43
CA ASP A 124 -8.55 5.79 -6.84
C ASP A 124 -9.98 6.33 -6.97
N LEU A 125 -10.86 6.04 -6.00
CA LEU A 125 -12.20 6.62 -5.93
C LEU A 125 -12.15 8.16 -5.80
N LEU A 126 -11.33 8.69 -4.89
CA LEU A 126 -11.17 10.14 -4.71
C LEU A 126 -10.51 10.82 -5.90
N GLU A 127 -9.48 10.20 -6.48
CA GLU A 127 -8.79 10.72 -7.66
C GLU A 127 -9.73 10.80 -8.86
N ARG A 128 -10.56 9.77 -9.08
CA ARG A 128 -11.56 9.76 -10.16
C ARG A 128 -12.70 10.73 -9.90
N LEU A 129 -13.20 10.83 -8.66
CA LEU A 129 -14.23 11.80 -8.31
C LEU A 129 -13.76 13.26 -8.47
N SER A 130 -12.49 13.54 -8.16
CA SER A 130 -11.92 14.90 -8.27
C SER A 130 -11.49 15.26 -9.69
N SER A 131 -11.00 14.30 -10.46
CA SER A 131 -10.37 14.56 -11.77
C SER A 131 -11.27 14.24 -12.96
N ASN A 132 -12.36 13.49 -12.78
CA ASN A 132 -13.19 12.99 -13.87
C ASN A 132 -14.69 13.24 -13.66
N SER A 133 -15.19 14.32 -14.28
CA SER A 133 -16.62 14.69 -14.28
C SER A 133 -17.53 13.67 -15.01
N GLU A 134 -16.96 12.84 -15.88
CA GLU A 134 -17.69 11.77 -16.58
C GLU A 134 -17.97 10.61 -15.63
N PHE A 135 -16.98 10.21 -14.83
CA PHE A 135 -17.13 9.21 -13.77
C PHE A 135 -18.14 9.66 -12.70
N GLU A 136 -18.13 10.95 -12.37
CA GLU A 136 -19.11 11.55 -11.47
C GLU A 136 -20.55 11.42 -12.00
N SER A 137 -20.75 11.69 -13.30
CA SER A 137 -22.06 11.59 -13.95
C SER A 137 -22.52 10.13 -14.06
N GLU A 138 -21.60 9.20 -14.34
CA GLU A 138 -21.85 7.77 -14.37
C GLU A 138 -22.23 7.23 -12.98
N LEU A 139 -21.55 7.68 -11.92
CA LEU A 139 -21.88 7.30 -10.54
C LEU A 139 -23.26 7.78 -10.12
N VAL A 140 -23.66 9.01 -10.45
CA VAL A 140 -25.00 9.52 -10.14
C VAL A 140 -26.07 8.77 -10.92
N GLN A 141 -25.81 8.40 -12.17
CA GLN A 141 -26.74 7.57 -12.95
C GLN A 141 -26.88 6.15 -12.40
N LEU A 142 -25.79 5.57 -11.91
CA LEU A 142 -25.75 4.19 -11.44
C LEU A 142 -26.25 4.02 -10.00
N LEU A 143 -25.97 5.00 -9.13
CA LEU A 143 -26.28 4.95 -7.69
C LEU A 143 -27.51 5.80 -7.31
N GLY A 144 -28.01 6.64 -8.22
CA GLY A 144 -29.17 7.51 -7.98
C GLY A 144 -28.96 8.44 -6.78
N GLU A 145 -29.93 8.46 -5.87
CA GLU A 145 -29.90 9.31 -4.67
C GLU A 145 -28.67 9.09 -3.78
N ASP A 146 -28.11 7.88 -3.75
CA ASP A 146 -26.91 7.59 -2.97
C ASP A 146 -25.64 8.19 -3.62
N GLY A 147 -25.63 8.33 -4.95
CA GLY A 147 -24.57 9.05 -5.68
C GLY A 147 -24.55 10.54 -5.34
N ASP A 148 -25.73 11.17 -5.25
CA ASP A 148 -25.85 12.57 -4.85
C ASP A 148 -25.43 12.82 -3.39
N LYS A 149 -25.73 11.87 -2.50
CA LYS A 149 -25.28 11.91 -1.10
C LYS A 149 -23.76 11.80 -0.99
N LEU A 150 -23.17 10.86 -1.73
CA LEU A 150 -21.72 10.65 -1.79
C LEU A 150 -21.03 11.91 -2.33
N LYS A 151 -21.53 12.47 -3.43
CA LYS A 151 -21.04 13.73 -4.00
C LYS A 151 -21.10 14.87 -2.99
N SER A 152 -22.23 15.04 -2.31
CA SER A 152 -22.42 16.12 -1.35
C SER A 152 -21.53 15.97 -0.11
N PHE A 153 -21.18 14.74 0.26
CA PHE A 153 -20.23 14.45 1.35
C PHE A 153 -18.82 14.90 0.94
N TRP A 154 -18.34 14.46 -0.23
CA TRP A 154 -16.99 14.79 -0.69
C TRP A 154 -16.83 16.25 -1.14
N ALA A 155 -17.85 16.86 -1.73
CA ALA A 155 -17.82 18.27 -2.09
C ALA A 155 -17.80 19.20 -0.85
N GLY A 156 -18.30 18.73 0.30
CA GLY A 156 -18.28 19.47 1.56
C GLY A 156 -16.91 19.43 2.26
N ASP A 157 -16.21 18.30 2.18
CA ASP A 157 -14.95 18.07 2.90
C ASP A 157 -13.68 18.32 2.05
N CYS A 158 -13.79 18.49 0.73
CA CYS A 158 -12.66 18.85 -0.15
C CYS A 158 -12.28 20.35 -0.14
N LEU A 159 -12.84 21.16 0.77
CA LEU A 159 -12.36 22.52 1.05
C LEU A 159 -11.52 22.52 2.34
N VAL A 160 -10.29 22.03 2.23
CA VAL A 160 -9.23 22.42 3.17
C VAL A 160 -8.06 22.89 2.31
N ASP A 161 -7.94 24.22 2.20
CA ASP A 161 -6.73 24.93 1.73
C ASP A 161 -5.48 24.50 2.53
#